data_AF-A0A497NLE8-F1
#
_entry.id   AF-A0A497NLE8-F1
#
_cell.length_a   1.000
_cell.length_b   1.000
_cell.length_c   1.000
_cell.angle_alpha   90.00
_cell.angle_beta   90.00
_cell.angle_gamma   90.00
#
_symmetry.space_group_name_H-M   'P 1'
#
loop_
_entity.id
_entity.type
_entity.pdbx_description
1 polymer ?
#
loop_
_entity_poly.entity_id
_entity_poly.type
_entity_poly.pdbx_seq_one_letter_code
_entity_poly.pdbx_strand_id
1 'polypeptide(L)' 'MVGVRLFLEMEDEMAPEELERGIPPRMLRIEVSSVEEARRRAEELRGLFASPRAYVHYCYHDEDPRKPCRRERIL' A
#
# COMPACT_ATOMS: atom_id res chain seq x y z
N MET A 1 -13.84 15.14 -14.37
CA MET A 1 -12.76 15.36 -13.39
C MET A 1 -12.30 13.99 -12.95
N VAL A 2 -11.11 13.55 -13.37
CA VAL A 2 -10.55 12.31 -12.82
C VAL A 2 -9.70 12.73 -11.64
N GLY A 3 -10.13 12.32 -10.45
CA GLY A 3 -9.52 12.72 -9.18
C GLY A 3 -8.45 11.75 -8.74
N VAL A 4 -7.69 12.15 -7.72
CA VAL A 4 -6.75 11.27 -7.01
C VAL A 4 -7.48 10.04 -6.49
N ARG A 5 -6.96 8.86 -6.82
CA ARG A 5 -7.38 7.60 -6.19
C ARG A 5 -6.44 7.25 -5.05
N LEU A 6 -7.00 6.79 -3.93
CA LEU A 6 -6.21 6.37 -2.77
C LEU A 6 -6.26 4.86 -2.64
N PHE A 7 -5.12 4.27 -2.29
CA PHE A 7 -5.02 2.84 -2.01
C PHE A 7 -4.29 2.62 -0.69
N LEU A 8 -4.78 1.65 0.08
CA LEU A 8 -3.98 1.01 1.13
C LEU A 8 -3.18 -0.12 0.49
N GLU A 9 -1.87 -0.09 0.69
CA GLU A 9 -0.94 -1.15 0.32
C GLU A 9 -0.31 -1.71 1.59
N MET A 10 -0.41 -3.02 1.78
CA MET A 10 0.23 -3.73 2.89
C MET A 10 1.12 -4.83 2.34
N GLU A 11 2.33 -4.97 2.87
CA GLU A 11 3.29 -6.00 2.47
C GLU A 11 4.08 -6.49 3.68
N ASP A 12 4.47 -7.76 3.68
CA ASP A 12 5.40 -8.29 4.69
C ASP A 12 6.84 -7.84 4.39
N GLU A 13 7.58 -7.50 5.44
CA GLU A 13 9.03 -7.42 5.37
C GLU A 13 9.61 -8.80 5.06
N MET A 14 10.34 -8.89 3.96
CA MET A 14 10.96 -10.13 3.51
C MET A 14 12.34 -10.34 4.13
N ALA A 15 12.64 -11.58 4.48
CA ALA A 15 14.00 -11.95 4.84
C ALA A 15 14.93 -11.90 3.60
N PRO A 16 16.24 -11.59 3.77
CA PRO A 16 17.20 -11.57 2.66
C PRO A 16 17.20 -12.85 1.83
N GLU A 17 17.07 -14.01 2.47
CA GLU A 17 17.07 -15.31 1.81
C GLU A 17 15.82 -15.52 0.93
N GLU A 18 14.69 -14.92 1.32
CA GLU A 18 13.46 -14.96 0.52
C GLU A 18 13.60 -14.10 -0.74
N LEU A 19 14.24 -12.93 -0.60
CA LEU A 19 14.57 -12.04 -1.72
C LEU A 19 15.51 -12.72 -2.72
N GLU A 20 16.59 -13.35 -2.22
CA GLU A 20 17.55 -14.10 -3.05
C GLU A 20 16.90 -15.24 -3.83
N ARG A 21 15.93 -15.92 -3.21
CA ARG A 21 15.18 -17.01 -3.81
C ARG A 21 14.04 -16.56 -4.72
N GLY A 22 13.80 -15.24 -4.82
CA GLY A 22 12.72 -14.67 -5.62
C GLY A 22 11.33 -15.06 -5.12
N ILE A 23 11.18 -15.34 -3.82
CA ILE A 23 9.87 -15.61 -3.22
C ILE A 23 9.05 -14.30 -3.31
N PRO A 24 7.83 -14.30 -3.85
CA PRO A 24 7.05 -13.09 -3.95
C PRO A 24 6.63 -12.61 -2.54
N PRO A 25 6.69 -11.29 -2.26
CA PRO A 25 6.18 -10.76 -1.00
C PRO A 25 4.70 -11.04 -0.89
N ARG A 26 4.26 -11.36 0.33
CA ARG A 26 2.84 -11.32 0.63
C ARG A 26 2.38 -9.87 0.62
N MET A 27 1.44 -9.55 -0.26
CA MET A 27 0.94 -8.19 -0.42
C MET A 27 -0.58 -8.12 -0.54
N LEU A 28 -1.15 -7.00 -0.11
CA LEU A 28 -2.55 -6.62 -0.29
C LEU A 28 -2.60 -5.19 -0.81
N ARG A 29 -3.50 -4.94 -1.77
CA ARG A 29 -3.80 -3.59 -2.27
C ARG A 29 -5.31 -3.41 -2.35
N ILE A 30 -5.84 -2.42 -1.66
CA ILE A 30 -7.26 -2.10 -1.64
C ILE A 30 -7.48 -0.62 -1.89
N GLU A 31 -8.48 -0.27 -2.70
CA GLU A 31 -8.90 1.12 -2.88
C GLU A 31 -9.60 1.61 -1.60
N VAL A 32 -9.31 2.84 -1.20
CA VAL A 32 -9.85 3.50 -0.01
C VAL A 32 -10.29 4.92 -0.35
N SER A 33 -11.19 5.47 0.45
CA SER A 33 -11.74 6.81 0.24
C SER A 33 -10.99 7.89 1.03
N SER A 34 -10.20 7.51 2.04
CA SER A 34 -9.40 8.45 2.84
C SER A 34 -8.18 7.82 3.50
N VAL A 35 -7.28 8.66 4.01
CA VAL A 35 -6.12 8.25 4.82
C VAL A 35 -6.57 7.61 6.13
N GLU A 36 -7.63 8.13 6.76
CA GLU A 36 -8.20 7.59 7.99
C GLU A 36 -8.78 6.19 7.79
N GLU A 37 -9.46 5.97 6.65
CA GLU A 37 -9.92 4.64 6.27
C GLU A 37 -8.75 3.68 6.07
N ALA A 38 -7.68 4.13 5.39
CA ALA A 38 -6.48 3.33 5.19
C ALA A 38 -5.86 2.88 6.53
N ARG A 39 -5.72 3.80 7.48
CA ARG A 39 -5.19 3.50 8.83
C ARG A 39 -6.08 2.51 9.58
N ARG A 40 -7.40 2.72 9.58
CA ARG A 40 -8.33 1.82 10.26
C ARG A 40 -8.26 0.40 9.68
N ARG A 41 -8.31 0.29 8.34
CA ARG A 41 -8.22 -1.02 7.66
C ARG A 41 -6.86 -1.68 7.85
N ALA A 42 -5.77 -0.90 7.89
CA ALA A 42 -4.44 -1.44 8.17
C ALA A 42 -4.38 -2.11 9.55
N GLU A 43 -4.96 -1.47 10.58
CA GLU A 43 -5.04 -2.08 11.92
C GLU A 43 -5.92 -3.33 11.96
N GLU A 44 -7.05 -3.32 11.27
CA GLU A 44 -7.95 -4.49 11.16
C GLU A 44 -7.26 -5.69 10.48
N LEU A 45 -6.43 -5.42 9.47
CA LEU A 45 -5.83 -6.43 8.61
C LEU A 45 -4.41 -6.82 9.02
N ARG A 46 -3.77 -6.10 9.96
CA ARG A 46 -2.37 -6.33 10.37
C ARG A 46 -2.10 -7.77 10.80
N GLY A 47 -3.08 -8.41 11.45
CA GLY A 47 -2.97 -9.79 11.95
C GLY A 47 -2.94 -10.85 10.84
N LEU A 48 -3.22 -10.47 9.60
CA LEU A 48 -3.01 -11.34 8.45
C LEU A 48 -1.51 -11.49 8.16
N PHE A 49 -0.70 -10.47 8.42
CA PHE A 49 0.71 -10.38 8.02
C PHE A 49 1.65 -10.79 9.16
N ALA A 50 2.86 -11.26 8.83
CA ALA A 50 3.86 -11.66 9.81
C ALA A 50 4.65 -10.46 10.35
N SER A 51 5.05 -9.55 9.45
CA SER A 51 5.78 -8.32 9.73
C SER A 51 5.31 -7.22 8.77
N PRO A 52 4.09 -6.67 8.96
CA PRO A 52 3.48 -5.77 8.01
C PRO A 52 4.17 -4.41 7.94
N ARG A 53 4.32 -3.91 6.71
CA ARG A 53 4.51 -2.50 6.37
C ARG A 53 3.25 -2.03 5.65
N ALA A 54 2.72 -0.88 6.06
CA ALA A 54 1.51 -0.34 5.43
C ALA A 54 1.78 1.06 4.85
N TYR A 55 1.20 1.32 3.69
CA TYR A 55 1.37 2.54 2.92
C TYR A 55 0.02 3.07 2.43
N VAL A 56 -0.10 4.40 2.43
CA VAL A 56 -1.11 5.09 1.62
C VAL A 56 -0.47 5.43 0.28
N HIS A 57 -1.08 4.95 -0.80
CA HIS A 57 -0.68 5.26 -2.16
C HIS A 57 -1.68 6.24 -2.78
N TYR A 58 -1.19 7.43 -3.11
CA TYR A 58 -1.89 8.46 -3.88
C TYR A 58 -1.59 8.27 -5.37
N CYS A 59 -2.60 7.81 -6.11
CA CYS A 59 -2.50 7.54 -7.54
C CYS A 59 -3.02 8.75 -8.34
N TYR A 60 -2.11 9.37 -9.09
CA TYR A 60 -2.39 10.53 -9.96
C TYR A 60 -2.38 10.17 -11.45
N HIS A 61 -2.48 8.88 -11.79
CA HIS A 61 -2.34 8.40 -13.17
C HIS A 61 -3.39 8.93 -14.14
N ASP A 62 -4.53 9.36 -13.61
CA ASP A 62 -5.62 9.88 -14.40
C ASP A 62 -5.65 11.43 -14.44
N GLU A 63 -4.70 12.11 -13.77
CA GLU A 63 -4.54 13.56 -13.87
C GLU A 63 -3.89 13.97 -15.20
N ASP A 64 -4.24 15.15 -15.71
CA ASP A 64 -3.60 15.79 -16.86
C ASP A 64 -3.11 17.20 -16.46
N PRO A 65 -1.78 17.46 -16.42
CA PRO A 65 -0.69 16.55 -16.79
C PRO A 65 -0.53 15.41 -15.79
N ARG A 66 -0.09 14.24 -16.29
CA ARG A 66 0.16 13.05 -15.47
C ARG A 66 1.26 13.32 -14.44
N LYS A 67 0.94 13.11 -13.16
CA LYS A 67 1.89 13.28 -12.05
C LYS A 67 2.41 11.92 -11.55
N PRO A 68 3.63 11.88 -10.97
CA PRO A 68 4.13 10.66 -10.33
C PRO A 68 3.27 10.32 -9.11
N CYS A 69 2.99 9.03 -8.92
CA CYS A 69 2.33 8.52 -7.72
C CYS A 69 3.18 8.80 -6.47
N ARG A 70 2.51 9.00 -5.32
CA ARG A 70 3.16 9.18 -4.01
C ARG A 70 2.77 8.01 -3.10
N ARG A 71 3.74 7.48 -2.36
CA ARG A 71 3.50 6.48 -1.31
C ARG A 71 3.98 7.03 0.03
N GLU A 72 3.18 6.88 1.06
CA GLU A 72 3.48 7.33 2.42
C GLU A 72 3.31 6.19 3.40
N ARG A 73 4.33 5.91 4.20
CA ARG A 73 4.28 4.86 5.21
C ARG A 73 3.39 5.29 6.37
N ILE A 74 2.51 4.40 6.81
CA ILE A 74 1.59 4.62 7.94
C ILE A 74 1.73 3.57 9.05
N LEU A 75 2.42 2.46 8.77
CA LEU A 75 2.81 1.41 9.72
C LEU A 75 4.15 0.79 9.27
#